data_AF-A0A644ZZ90-F1
#
_entry.id   AF-A0A644ZZ90-F1
#
_cell.length_a   1.000
_cell.length_b   1.000
_cell.length_c   1.000
_cell.angle_alpha   90.00
_cell.angle_beta   90.00
_cell.angle_gamma   90.00
#
_symmetry.space_group_name_H-M   'P 1'
#
loop_
_entity.id
_entity.type
_entity.pdbx_description
1 polymer ?
#
loop_
_entity_poly.entity_id
_entity_poly.type
_entity_poly.pdbx_seq_one_letter_code
_entity_poly.pdbx_strand_id
1 'polypeptide(L)'
;MRHCTDIGSHDIIIKLYLQSPRYVRGDLKREMGLMAKYFAEIQEIYEDYLEKTIQLDRSRKLGEGIFGMAGPKTDPCHGVFAEIVKTKLDAAAGEGISSAETREILEYIFKTPVEQQENQLAYWMLLAVHGAALNLAERLDASDAEPLLALYLRLYPKYQWLPVQKQLVSILKARQRE
;
A
#
# COMPACT_ATOMS: atom_id res chain seq x y z
N MET A 1 -8.81 7.78 25.64
CA MET A 1 -8.15 6.62 25.01
C MET A 1 -9.16 5.49 24.92
N ARG A 2 -9.69 5.22 23.73
CA ARG A 2 -10.54 4.04 23.39
C ARG A 2 -10.05 3.62 22.00
N HIS A 3 -9.14 2.66 21.90
CA HIS A 3 -9.39 1.25 21.57
C HIS A 3 -10.36 1.10 20.39
N CYS A 4 -9.78 0.94 19.20
CA CYS A 4 -10.42 0.39 18.02
C CYS A 4 -10.35 -1.14 18.18
N THR A 5 -11.50 -1.82 18.15
CA THR A 5 -11.59 -3.28 18.19
C THR A 5 -12.55 -3.74 17.10
N ASP A 6 -11.98 -4.49 16.16
CA ASP A 6 -12.37 -5.79 15.59
C ASP A 6 -13.82 -6.03 15.11
N ILE A 7 -13.96 -6.61 13.90
CA ILE A 7 -14.85 -7.72 13.47
C ILE A 7 -14.49 -8.05 12.00
N GLY A 8 -14.08 -9.31 11.72
CA GLY A 8 -13.65 -9.78 10.39
C GLY A 8 -14.64 -10.61 9.59
N SER A 9 -14.18 -11.23 8.49
CA SER A 9 -14.51 -12.61 8.01
C SER A 9 -14.23 -12.90 6.52
N HIS A 10 -13.45 -13.98 6.32
CA HIS A 10 -13.66 -15.15 5.44
C HIS A 10 -13.31 -15.15 3.93
N ASP A 11 -12.28 -15.95 3.63
CA ASP A 11 -12.26 -17.16 2.77
C ASP A 11 -13.02 -17.14 1.43
N ILE A 12 -12.33 -17.45 0.32
CA ILE A 12 -12.74 -18.31 -0.83
C ILE A 12 -11.65 -18.28 -1.96
N ILE A 13 -10.35 -18.56 -1.73
CA ILE A 13 -9.44 -18.76 -2.90
C ILE A 13 -8.34 -19.82 -2.62
N ILE A 14 -8.70 -21.07 -2.32
CA ILE A 14 -7.72 -22.17 -2.31
C ILE A 14 -8.35 -23.46 -2.87
N LYS A 15 -8.55 -23.56 -4.19
CA LYS A 15 -8.97 -24.85 -4.78
C LYS A 15 -8.33 -25.30 -6.10
N LEU A 16 -7.36 -24.60 -6.70
CA LEU A 16 -6.95 -24.95 -8.08
C LEU A 16 -5.50 -25.36 -8.36
N TYR A 17 -4.61 -25.59 -7.39
CA TYR A 17 -3.20 -25.93 -7.71
C TYR A 17 -2.56 -27.04 -6.86
N LEU A 18 -3.17 -28.23 -6.82
CA LEU A 18 -2.62 -29.41 -6.12
C LEU A 18 -2.18 -30.54 -7.06
N GLN A 19 -1.06 -30.38 -7.78
CA GLN A 19 -0.34 -31.50 -8.40
C GLN A 19 1.19 -31.28 -8.43
N SER A 20 1.91 -31.51 -7.31
CA SER A 20 3.37 -31.88 -7.24
C SER A 20 3.91 -32.02 -5.78
N PRO A 21 5.12 -32.59 -5.54
CA PRO A 21 5.45 -33.45 -4.39
C PRO A 21 5.80 -32.71 -3.08
N ARG A 22 5.66 -33.46 -1.98
CA ARG A 22 5.46 -33.00 -0.59
C ARG A 22 6.59 -32.19 0.08
N TYR A 23 7.79 -32.09 -0.49
CA TYR A 23 8.90 -31.34 0.11
C TYR A 23 8.84 -29.84 -0.23
N VAL A 24 8.50 -29.49 -1.48
CA VAL A 24 8.23 -28.11 -1.92
C VAL A 24 6.98 -27.54 -1.24
N ARG A 25 6.04 -28.40 -0.84
CA ARG A 25 4.72 -28.02 -0.32
C ARG A 25 4.77 -27.27 1.02
N GLY A 26 5.82 -27.45 1.82
CA GLY A 26 5.97 -26.78 3.12
C GLY A 26 6.38 -25.32 2.97
N ASP A 27 7.41 -25.08 2.16
CA ASP A 27 7.93 -23.74 1.88
C ASP A 27 6.97 -22.96 0.98
N LEU A 28 6.39 -23.58 -0.05
CA LEU A 28 5.38 -22.91 -0.90
C LEU A 28 4.11 -22.52 -0.12
N LYS A 29 3.64 -23.35 0.82
CA LYS A 29 2.50 -22.98 1.69
C LYS A 29 2.85 -21.83 2.63
N ARG A 30 4.11 -21.76 3.07
CA ARG A 30 4.58 -20.69 3.95
C ARG A 30 4.72 -19.39 3.17
N GLU A 31 5.33 -19.42 1.99
CA GLU A 31 5.44 -18.28 1.05
C GLU A 31 4.04 -17.76 0.66
N MET A 32 3.16 -18.62 0.10
CA MET A 32 1.78 -18.24 -0.23
C MET A 32 0.97 -17.76 0.98
N GLY A 33 1.27 -18.27 2.18
CA GLY A 33 0.63 -17.85 3.43
C GLY A 33 1.11 -16.49 3.92
N LEU A 34 2.41 -16.20 3.79
CA LEU A 34 2.98 -14.87 4.05
C LEU A 34 2.43 -13.84 3.06
N MET A 35 2.07 -14.30 1.87
CA MET A 35 1.57 -13.43 0.83
C MET A 35 0.16 -12.96 0.95
N ALA A 36 -0.75 -13.91 1.16
CA ALA A 36 -2.09 -13.59 1.57
C ALA A 36 -2.07 -12.68 2.81
N LYS A 37 -1.11 -12.88 3.73
CA LYS A 37 -0.99 -12.09 4.95
C LYS A 37 -0.58 -10.63 4.68
N TYR A 38 0.59 -10.36 4.11
CA TYR A 38 1.08 -8.98 3.98
C TYR A 38 0.25 -8.14 3.04
N PHE A 39 -0.19 -8.71 1.91
CA PHE A 39 -1.04 -7.99 0.98
C PHE A 39 -2.39 -7.64 1.63
N ALA A 40 -3.05 -8.60 2.27
CA ALA A 40 -4.33 -8.34 2.95
C ALA A 40 -4.18 -7.32 4.10
N GLU A 41 -3.11 -7.42 4.89
CA GLU A 41 -2.85 -6.45 5.97
C GLU A 41 -2.66 -5.03 5.41
N ILE A 42 -1.91 -4.88 4.31
CA ILE A 42 -1.74 -3.57 3.66
C ILE A 42 -3.07 -3.06 3.10
N GLN A 43 -3.88 -3.91 2.48
CA GLN A 43 -5.20 -3.52 1.98
C GLN A 43 -6.09 -3.03 3.13
N GLU A 44 -6.18 -3.78 4.22
CA GLU A 44 -6.96 -3.42 5.40
C GLU A 44 -6.54 -2.05 5.96
N ILE A 45 -5.22 -1.80 6.08
CA ILE A 45 -4.70 -0.50 6.55
C ILE A 45 -5.13 0.65 5.64
N TYR A 46 -5.12 0.44 4.32
CA TYR A 46 -5.53 1.45 3.35
C TYR A 46 -7.05 1.68 3.38
N GLU A 47 -7.84 0.61 3.42
CA GLU A 47 -9.30 0.68 3.49
C GLU A 47 -9.76 1.44 4.75
N ASP A 48 -9.19 1.10 5.90
CA ASP A 48 -9.43 1.78 7.18
C ASP A 48 -9.15 3.28 7.09
N TYR A 49 -8.02 3.64 6.48
CA TYR A 49 -7.59 5.01 6.34
C TYR A 49 -8.49 5.79 5.35
N LEU A 50 -8.84 5.17 4.23
CA LEU A 50 -9.71 5.75 3.22
C LEU A 50 -11.12 5.96 3.77
N GLU A 51 -11.67 5.01 4.53
CA GLU A 51 -12.97 5.17 5.17
C GLU A 51 -12.97 6.39 6.11
N LYS A 52 -11.95 6.50 6.97
CA LYS A 52 -11.81 7.63 7.91
C LYS A 52 -11.74 8.97 7.17
N THR A 53 -10.98 9.05 6.08
CA THR A 53 -10.86 10.29 5.29
C THR A 53 -12.18 10.64 4.58
N ILE A 54 -12.91 9.67 4.04
CA ILE A 54 -14.22 9.88 3.41
C ILE A 54 -15.26 10.36 4.43
N GLN A 55 -15.30 9.74 5.61
CA GLN A 55 -16.20 10.17 6.69
C GLN A 55 -15.91 11.61 7.13
N LEU A 56 -14.63 11.96 7.27
CA LEU A 56 -14.20 13.31 7.61
C LEU A 56 -14.59 14.33 6.53
N ASP A 57 -14.35 14.04 5.26
CA ASP A 57 -14.74 14.93 4.15
C ASP A 57 -16.25 15.21 4.13
N ARG A 58 -17.07 14.16 4.33
CA ARG A 58 -18.53 14.29 4.42
C ARG A 58 -18.95 15.15 5.62
N SER A 59 -18.33 14.96 6.78
CA SER A 59 -18.64 15.73 7.99
C SER A 59 -18.31 17.22 7.84
N ARG A 60 -17.22 17.56 7.13
CA ARG A 60 -16.83 18.95 6.85
C ARG A 60 -17.87 19.65 5.98
N LYS A 61 -18.31 18.99 4.90
CA LYS A 61 -19.33 19.51 3.98
C LYS A 61 -20.67 19.82 4.68
N LEU A 62 -21.01 19.09 5.75
CA LEU A 62 -22.23 19.33 6.54
C LEU A 62 -22.07 20.43 7.62
N GLY A 63 -20.86 20.59 8.16
CA GLY A 63 -20.59 21.51 9.29
C GLY A 63 -20.22 22.95 8.89
N GLU A 64 -19.84 23.20 7.64
CA GLU A 64 -19.44 24.54 7.15
C GLU A 64 -20.64 25.47 6.83
N GLY A 65 -21.87 25.04 7.11
CA GLY A 65 -23.09 25.63 6.54
C GLY A 65 -23.91 26.62 7.37
N ILE A 66 -23.54 27.05 8.59
CA ILE A 66 -24.38 28.05 9.31
C ILE A 66 -23.61 29.07 10.18
N PHE A 67 -22.52 28.73 10.86
CA PHE A 67 -21.73 29.72 11.61
C PHE A 67 -20.28 29.24 11.67
N GLY A 68 -19.38 29.91 10.93
CA GLY A 68 -17.97 29.55 10.75
C GLY A 68 -17.11 29.63 12.01
N MET A 69 -17.42 28.86 13.04
CA MET A 69 -16.59 28.67 14.23
C MET A 69 -16.20 27.20 14.37
N ALA A 70 -15.00 26.89 13.89
CA ALA A 70 -14.16 25.71 14.17
C ALA A 70 -14.87 24.34 14.21
N GLY A 71 -14.86 23.65 13.07
CA GLY A 71 -15.25 22.24 12.96
C GLY A 71 -14.32 21.29 13.76
N PRO A 72 -14.79 20.06 14.06
CA PRO A 72 -14.04 19.10 14.87
C PRO A 72 -12.68 18.77 14.24
N LYS A 73 -11.68 18.55 15.10
CA LYS A 73 -10.26 18.38 14.76
C LYS A 73 -10.02 17.62 13.45
N THR A 74 -9.24 18.26 12.59
CA THR A 74 -9.13 18.03 11.14
C THR A 74 -7.93 17.17 10.73
N ASP A 75 -7.41 16.30 11.59
CA ASP A 75 -6.23 15.48 11.26
C ASP A 75 -6.66 14.03 10.99
N PRO A 76 -6.68 13.59 9.72
CA PRO A 76 -7.01 12.23 9.32
C PRO A 76 -5.92 11.23 9.72
N CYS A 77 -5.51 11.16 11.00
CA CYS A 77 -4.53 10.20 11.52
C CYS A 77 -3.35 9.90 10.58
N HIS A 78 -2.88 10.90 9.83
CA HIS A 78 -2.02 10.67 8.66
C HIS A 78 -0.68 10.06 9.06
N GLY A 79 -0.11 10.57 10.15
CA GLY A 79 1.13 10.04 10.71
C GLY A 79 0.98 8.60 11.20
N VAL A 80 -0.18 8.23 11.75
CA VAL A 80 -0.46 6.86 12.19
C VAL A 80 -0.54 5.93 10.99
N PHE A 81 -1.28 6.31 9.94
CA PHE A 81 -1.35 5.55 8.70
C PHE A 81 0.04 5.35 8.08
N ALA A 82 0.81 6.43 7.92
CA ALA A 82 2.15 6.37 7.33
C ALA A 82 3.10 5.47 8.12
N GLU A 83 3.07 5.55 9.46
CA GLU A 83 3.94 4.74 10.32
C GLU A 83 3.57 3.26 10.30
N ILE A 84 2.27 2.94 10.30
CA ILE A 84 1.80 1.55 10.21
C ILE A 84 2.19 0.95 8.85
N VAL A 85 1.94 1.67 7.75
CA VAL A 85 2.35 1.21 6.40
C VAL A 85 3.85 0.97 6.37
N LYS A 86 4.67 1.94 6.82
CA LYS A 86 6.13 1.79 6.87
C LYS A 86 6.56 0.57 7.66
N THR A 87 6.02 0.39 8.87
CA THR A 87 6.35 -0.75 9.74
C THR A 87 6.04 -2.08 9.05
N LYS A 88 4.91 -2.17 8.35
CA LYS A 88 4.52 -3.40 7.63
C LYS A 88 5.40 -3.68 6.43
N LEU A 89 5.73 -2.66 5.64
CA LEU A 89 6.62 -2.83 4.47
C LEU A 89 8.05 -3.18 4.88
N ASP A 90 8.56 -2.57 5.96
CA ASP A 90 9.87 -2.92 6.52
C ASP A 90 9.90 -4.36 7.05
N ALA A 91 8.81 -4.82 7.71
CA ALA A 91 8.68 -6.19 8.16
C ALA A 91 8.64 -7.18 6.97
N ALA A 92 7.85 -6.88 5.94
CA ALA A 92 7.80 -7.69 4.73
C ALA A 92 9.18 -7.82 4.04
N ALA A 93 9.92 -6.70 3.95
CA ALA A 93 11.27 -6.70 3.41
C ALA A 93 12.25 -7.53 4.28
N GLY A 94 12.11 -7.46 5.62
CA GLY A 94 12.93 -8.21 6.57
C GLY A 94 12.64 -9.71 6.62
N GLU A 95 11.38 -10.12 6.44
CA GLU A 95 10.97 -11.53 6.36
C GLU A 95 11.29 -12.15 4.99
N GLY A 96 11.72 -11.35 4.01
CA GLY A 96 12.22 -11.83 2.73
C GLY A 96 11.13 -12.42 1.85
N ILE A 97 9.97 -11.77 1.79
CA ILE A 97 8.94 -12.12 0.81
C ILE A 97 9.52 -12.09 -0.61
N SER A 98 8.96 -12.90 -1.50
CA SER A 98 9.48 -13.03 -2.86
C SER A 98 9.26 -11.77 -3.70
N SER A 99 9.84 -11.78 -4.90
CA SER A 99 9.78 -10.64 -5.80
C SER A 99 8.37 -10.42 -6.38
N ALA A 100 7.67 -11.47 -6.79
CA ALA A 100 6.30 -11.39 -7.33
C ALA A 100 5.31 -10.79 -6.31
N GLU A 101 5.57 -11.15 -5.07
CA GLU A 101 4.85 -10.79 -3.87
C GLU A 101 5.04 -9.31 -3.49
N THR A 102 6.31 -8.90 -3.46
CA THR A 102 6.70 -7.49 -3.38
C THR A 102 6.04 -6.68 -4.49
N ARG A 103 5.99 -7.21 -5.72
CA ARG A 103 5.36 -6.53 -6.85
C ARG A 103 3.90 -6.24 -6.61
N GLU A 104 3.13 -7.22 -6.17
CA GLU A 104 1.69 -7.05 -5.92
C GLU A 104 1.40 -5.96 -4.89
N ILE A 105 2.14 -5.95 -3.77
CA ILE A 105 2.01 -4.91 -2.73
C ILE A 105 2.32 -3.52 -3.31
N LEU A 106 3.44 -3.39 -4.04
CA LEU A 106 3.85 -2.11 -4.62
C LEU A 106 2.88 -1.64 -5.72
N GLU A 107 2.35 -2.55 -6.53
CA GLU A 107 1.34 -2.22 -7.53
C GLU A 107 0.09 -1.63 -6.88
N TYR A 108 -0.39 -2.22 -5.79
CA TYR A 108 -1.51 -1.69 -5.03
C TYR A 108 -1.21 -0.29 -4.51
N ILE A 109 -0.09 -0.12 -3.79
CA ILE A 109 0.34 1.18 -3.26
C ILE A 109 0.42 2.25 -4.35
N PHE A 110 0.92 1.91 -5.54
CA PHE A 110 1.08 2.89 -6.63
C PHE A 110 -0.23 3.22 -7.34
N LYS A 111 -1.20 2.30 -7.40
CA LYS A 111 -2.51 2.55 -8.04
C LYS A 111 -3.44 3.34 -7.13
N THR A 112 -3.41 3.10 -5.82
CA THR A 112 -4.39 3.68 -4.89
C THR A 112 -4.46 5.21 -4.91
N PRO A 113 -3.36 6.00 -4.95
CA PRO A 113 -3.47 7.45 -5.07
C PRO A 113 -4.20 7.92 -6.33
N VAL A 114 -4.01 7.22 -7.46
CA VAL A 114 -4.68 7.54 -8.73
C VAL A 114 -6.17 7.22 -8.67
N GLU A 115 -6.54 6.10 -8.02
CA GLU A 115 -7.93 5.71 -7.81
C GLU A 115 -8.66 6.64 -6.81
N GLN A 116 -7.90 7.32 -5.93
CA GLN A 116 -8.41 8.19 -4.88
C GLN A 116 -8.18 9.68 -5.18
N GLN A 117 -8.01 10.07 -6.44
CA GLN A 117 -7.77 11.46 -6.85
C GLN A 117 -8.83 12.46 -6.36
N GLU A 118 -10.09 12.04 -6.21
CA GLU A 118 -11.16 12.90 -5.72
C GLU A 118 -11.17 13.05 -4.19
N ASN A 119 -10.50 12.15 -3.47
CA ASN A 119 -10.35 12.23 -2.01
C ASN A 119 -9.11 13.07 -1.66
N GLN A 120 -9.25 14.39 -1.77
CA GLN A 120 -8.15 15.34 -1.54
C GLN A 120 -7.57 15.29 -0.12
N LEU A 121 -8.34 14.80 0.88
CA LEU A 121 -7.82 14.56 2.23
C LEU A 121 -6.82 13.39 2.25
N ALA A 122 -7.07 12.34 1.46
CA ALA A 122 -6.19 11.16 1.42
C ALA A 122 -5.03 11.31 0.43
N TYR A 123 -5.30 11.90 -0.73
CA TYR A 123 -4.43 11.86 -1.92
C TYR A 123 -2.96 12.16 -1.63
N TRP A 124 -2.67 13.28 -0.97
CA TRP A 124 -1.30 13.70 -0.71
C TRP A 124 -0.55 12.77 0.25
N MET A 125 -1.25 12.19 1.21
CA MET A 125 -0.66 11.22 2.13
C MET A 125 -0.41 9.88 1.44
N LEU A 126 -1.34 9.44 0.59
CA LEU A 126 -1.15 8.23 -0.23
C LEU A 126 0.07 8.37 -1.16
N LEU A 127 0.32 9.55 -1.71
CA LEU A 127 1.56 9.83 -2.44
C LEU A 127 2.81 9.84 -1.55
N ALA A 128 2.70 10.37 -0.32
CA ALA A 128 3.82 10.45 0.60
C ALA A 128 4.33 9.07 1.03
N VAL A 129 3.42 8.11 1.25
CA VAL A 129 3.79 6.74 1.65
C VAL A 129 4.52 5.95 0.56
N HIS A 130 4.64 6.46 -0.68
CA HIS A 130 5.60 5.91 -1.65
C HIS A 130 7.04 5.86 -1.09
N GLY A 131 7.38 6.72 -0.13
CA GLY A 131 8.67 6.65 0.58
C GLY A 131 8.85 5.45 1.47
N ALA A 132 7.76 4.92 2.02
CA ALA A 132 7.79 3.67 2.79
C ALA A 132 8.04 2.44 1.90
N ALA A 133 7.78 2.55 0.60
CA ALA A 133 7.94 1.47 -0.37
C ALA A 133 9.39 1.27 -0.85
N LEU A 134 10.33 2.18 -0.53
CA LEU A 134 11.69 2.14 -1.06
C LEU A 134 12.43 0.84 -0.67
N ASN A 135 12.43 0.50 0.62
CA ASN A 135 13.12 -0.70 1.13
C ASN A 135 12.58 -1.99 0.51
N LEU A 136 11.26 -2.05 0.30
CA LEU A 136 10.63 -3.21 -0.31
C LEU A 136 10.94 -3.27 -1.81
N ALA A 137 10.94 -2.14 -2.51
CA ALA A 137 11.31 -2.07 -3.93
C ALA A 137 12.76 -2.50 -4.20
N GLU A 138 13.66 -2.38 -3.21
CA GLU A 138 15.01 -2.93 -3.28
C GLU A 138 15.05 -4.47 -3.25
N ARG A 139 13.93 -5.17 -3.07
CA ARG A 139 13.89 -6.64 -3.05
C ARG A 139 13.40 -7.27 -4.35
N LEU A 140 13.05 -6.44 -5.33
CA LEU A 140 12.57 -6.89 -6.63
C LEU A 140 13.67 -7.50 -7.48
N ASP A 141 13.35 -8.61 -8.13
CA ASP A 141 14.10 -9.14 -9.25
C ASP A 141 13.75 -8.36 -10.53
N ALA A 142 14.60 -8.43 -11.55
CA ALA A 142 14.41 -7.68 -12.79
C ALA A 142 13.06 -7.93 -13.48
N SER A 143 12.59 -9.18 -13.48
CA SER A 143 11.33 -9.58 -14.11
C SER A 143 10.11 -8.88 -13.52
N ASP A 144 10.15 -8.52 -12.24
CA ASP A 144 9.06 -7.83 -11.55
C ASP A 144 9.30 -6.32 -11.45
N ALA A 145 10.56 -5.86 -11.44
CA ALA A 145 10.90 -4.45 -11.47
C ALA A 145 10.51 -3.76 -12.79
N GLU A 146 10.66 -4.44 -13.93
CA GLU A 146 10.29 -3.93 -15.25
C GLU A 146 8.81 -3.53 -15.36
N PRO A 147 7.83 -4.42 -15.11
CA PRO A 147 6.42 -4.07 -15.20
C PRO A 147 6.02 -2.99 -14.17
N LEU A 148 6.63 -2.97 -12.99
CA LEU A 148 6.41 -1.91 -12.00
C LEU A 148 6.92 -0.56 -12.46
N LEU A 149 8.11 -0.50 -13.04
CA LEU A 149 8.64 0.73 -13.61
C LEU A 149 7.71 1.26 -14.71
N ALA A 150 7.28 0.38 -15.63
CA ALA A 150 6.36 0.75 -16.69
C ALA A 150 5.02 1.27 -16.14
N LEU A 151 4.46 0.60 -15.11
CA LEU A 151 3.27 1.05 -14.41
C LEU A 151 3.49 2.44 -13.81
N TYR A 152 4.57 2.65 -13.06
CA TYR A 152 4.83 3.91 -12.35
C TYR A 152 4.98 5.09 -13.31
N LEU A 153 5.73 4.90 -14.41
CA LEU A 153 5.93 5.93 -15.43
C LEU A 153 4.61 6.31 -16.14
N ARG A 154 3.68 5.35 -16.26
CA ARG A 154 2.35 5.59 -16.82
C ARG A 154 1.44 6.35 -15.85
N LEU A 155 1.46 6.00 -14.55
CA LEU A 155 0.61 6.62 -13.54
C LEU A 155 1.05 8.04 -13.17
N TYR A 156 2.37 8.27 -13.13
CA TYR A 156 2.94 9.51 -12.59
C TYR A 156 3.83 10.20 -13.62
N PRO A 157 3.40 11.33 -14.22
CA PRO A 157 4.22 12.03 -15.19
C PRO A 157 5.42 12.72 -14.53
N LYS A 158 6.57 12.68 -15.21
CA LYS A 158 7.88 13.08 -14.67
C LYS A 158 7.94 14.51 -14.12
N TYR A 159 7.18 15.44 -14.69
CA TYR A 159 7.17 16.84 -14.25
C TYR A 159 6.49 17.06 -12.88
N GLN A 160 5.79 16.04 -12.35
CA GLN A 160 5.13 16.08 -11.04
C GLN A 160 5.93 15.34 -9.95
N TRP A 161 7.09 14.76 -10.30
CA TRP A 161 7.79 13.89 -9.35
C TRP A 161 8.42 14.65 -8.17
N LEU A 162 8.01 14.24 -6.98
CA LEU A 162 8.63 14.56 -5.71
C LEU A 162 9.98 13.83 -5.56
N PRO A 163 10.89 14.29 -4.66
CA PRO A 163 12.19 13.66 -4.45
C PRO A 163 12.12 12.15 -4.20
N VAL A 164 11.15 11.72 -3.39
CA VAL A 164 10.95 10.31 -3.06
C VAL A 164 10.53 9.45 -4.26
N GLN A 165 9.77 10.04 -5.19
CA GLN A 165 9.32 9.36 -6.40
C GLN A 165 10.47 9.22 -7.41
N LYS A 166 11.38 10.21 -7.45
CA LYS A 166 12.65 10.12 -8.20
C LYS A 166 13.54 8.99 -7.66
N GLN A 167 13.64 8.86 -6.32
CA GLN A 167 14.38 7.78 -5.68
C GLN A 167 13.77 6.41 -6.02
N LEU A 168 12.46 6.26 -5.87
CA LEU A 168 11.74 5.03 -6.20
C LEU A 168 11.97 4.61 -7.66
N VAL A 169 11.81 5.53 -8.61
CA VAL A 169 12.09 5.25 -10.04
C VAL A 169 13.56 4.87 -10.26
N SER A 170 14.49 5.47 -9.52
CA SER A 170 15.91 5.10 -9.59
C SER A 170 16.14 3.66 -9.11
N ILE A 171 15.49 3.24 -8.02
CA ILE A 171 15.55 1.87 -7.50
C ILE A 171 14.98 0.89 -8.52
N LEU A 172 13.77 1.14 -9.02
CA LEU A 172 13.13 0.26 -10.01
C LEU A 172 13.97 0.11 -11.28
N LYS A 173 14.59 1.21 -11.75
CA LYS A 173 15.53 1.18 -12.87
C LYS A 173 16.80 0.37 -12.58
N ALA A 174 17.30 0.42 -11.35
CA ALA A 174 18.47 -0.37 -10.96
C ALA A 174 18.11 -1.86 -10.97
N ARG A 175 17.01 -2.24 -10.31
CA ARG A 175 16.53 -3.63 -10.23
C ARG A 175 16.16 -4.21 -11.59
N GLN A 176 15.59 -3.43 -12.50
CA GLN A 176 15.32 -3.87 -13.87
C GLN A 176 16.59 -4.35 -14.63
N ARG A 177 17.77 -3.86 -14.27
CA ARG A 177 19.03 -4.12 -15.01
C ARG A 177 19.89 -5.23 -14.40
N GLU A 178 19.53 -5.73 -13.22
CA GLU A 178 20.26 -6.78 -12.51
C GLU A 178 19.91 -8.18 -13.03
#